data_AF-A0A957C2C8-F1
#
_entry.id   AF-A0A957C2C8-F1
#
_cell.length_a   1.000
_cell.length_b   1.000
_cell.length_c   1.000
_cell.angle_alpha   90.00
_cell.angle_beta   90.00
_cell.angle_gamma   90.00
#
_symmetry.space_group_name_H-M   'P 1'
#
loop_
_entity.id
_entity.type
_entity.pdbx_description
1 polymer ?
#
loop_
_entity_poly.entity_id
_entity_poly.type
_entity_poly.pdbx_seq_one_letter_code
_entity_poly.pdbx_strand_id
1 'polypeptide(L)'
;MAMRSELVLAKELIDEKDYDKARNLLERLHDDPTAQKWLEKLDEIAPRHSIESTGNGNGKDEDVQPWQYIGLESKKSYGIQYRVNGEARPDWKDQPVYYALNELGREGWELISSETSNEITLYILKRAGAALNNQKVAVWDQ
;
A
#
# COMPACT_ATOMS: atom_id res chain seq x y z
N MET A 1 10.58 22.24 34.53
CA MET A 1 11.03 22.90 33.28
C MET A 1 11.26 21.83 32.20
N ALA A 2 10.22 21.12 31.74
CA ALA A 2 10.34 20.02 30.75
C ALA A 2 9.58 20.29 29.44
N MET A 3 8.54 21.13 29.46
CA MET A 3 7.69 21.41 28.29
C MET A 3 8.42 22.12 27.13
N ARG A 4 9.48 22.90 27.40
CA ARG A 4 10.20 23.63 26.34
C ARG A 4 11.07 22.72 25.47
N SER A 5 11.61 21.63 26.01
CA SER A 5 12.43 20.69 25.22
C SER A 5 11.59 19.87 24.26
N GLU A 6 10.36 19.51 24.65
CA GLU A 6 9.48 18.69 23.83
C GLU A 6 8.93 19.47 22.62
N LEU A 7 8.68 20.77 22.77
CA LEU A 7 8.32 21.65 21.64
C LEU A 7 9.47 21.84 20.66
N VAL A 8 10.71 21.94 21.13
CA VAL A 8 11.88 22.02 20.23
C VAL A 8 12.03 20.74 19.43
N LEU A 9 11.90 19.59 20.09
CA LEU A 9 11.96 18.28 19.45
C LEU A 9 10.82 18.08 18.44
N ALA A 10 9.59 18.51 18.79
CA ALA A 10 8.48 18.48 17.85
C ALA A 10 8.76 19.31 16.60
N LYS A 11 9.40 20.48 16.75
CA LYS A 11 9.78 21.32 15.60
C LYS A 11 10.80 20.64 14.70
N GLU A 12 11.84 20.05 15.28
CA GLU A 12 12.86 19.30 14.53
C GLU A 12 12.23 18.16 13.72
N LEU A 13 11.29 17.42 14.31
CA LEU A 13 10.58 16.35 13.61
C LEU A 13 9.70 16.85 12.46
N ILE A 14 9.11 18.05 12.59
CA ILE A 14 8.38 18.69 11.48
C ILE A 14 9.34 19.07 10.35
N ASP A 15 10.51 19.61 10.69
CA ASP A 15 11.55 19.98 9.71
C ASP A 15 12.14 18.73 9.01
N GLU A 16 12.27 17.62 9.73
CA GLU A 16 12.67 16.30 9.20
C GLU A 16 11.56 15.56 8.43
N LYS A 17 10.35 16.13 8.34
CA LYS A 17 9.15 15.55 7.72
C LYS A 17 8.60 14.29 8.41
N ASP A 18 9.01 14.03 9.64
CA ASP A 18 8.50 12.95 10.49
C ASP A 18 7.20 13.39 11.20
N TYR A 19 6.16 13.69 10.40
CA TYR A 19 4.91 14.27 10.88
C TYR A 19 4.16 13.39 11.89
N ASP A 20 4.25 12.07 11.76
CA ASP A 20 3.60 11.14 12.69
C ASP A 20 4.19 11.19 14.10
N LYS A 21 5.52 11.30 14.20
CA LYS A 21 6.22 11.41 15.49
C LYS A 21 6.01 12.79 16.10
N ALA A 22 6.09 13.85 15.27
CA ALA A 22 5.80 15.22 15.70
C ALA A 22 4.39 15.32 16.28
N ARG A 23 3.39 14.73 15.60
CA ARG A 23 2.00 14.74 16.04
C ARG A 23 1.81 14.02 17.37
N ASN A 24 2.38 12.82 17.54
CA ASN A 24 2.33 12.09 18.82
C ASN A 24 2.94 12.88 20.00
N LEU A 25 4.00 13.66 19.75
CA LEU A 25 4.59 14.52 20.77
C LEU A 25 3.72 15.74 21.06
N LEU A 26 3.15 16.37 20.04
CA LEU A 26 2.28 17.53 20.21
C LEU A 26 0.92 17.17 20.84
N GLU A 27 0.38 15.98 20.59
CA GLU A 27 -0.84 15.49 21.24
C GLU A 27 -0.65 15.26 22.74
N ARG A 28 0.54 14.83 23.16
CA ARG A 28 0.89 14.74 24.58
C ARG A 28 0.94 16.12 25.25
N LEU A 29 1.15 17.18 24.48
CA LEU A 29 1.26 18.56 24.91
C LEU A 29 -0.01 19.39 24.64
N HIS A 30 -1.19 18.77 24.77
CA HIS A 30 -2.49 19.42 24.52
C HIS A 30 -2.76 20.67 25.37
N ASP A 31 -2.06 20.83 26.50
CA ASP A 31 -2.15 21.99 27.39
C ASP A 31 -1.45 23.25 26.84
N ASP A 32 -0.58 23.15 25.82
CA ASP A 32 0.12 24.29 25.23
C ASP A 32 -0.61 24.84 23.99
N PRO A 33 -0.98 26.14 23.97
CA PRO A 33 -1.64 26.75 22.81
C PRO A 33 -0.76 26.77 21.53
N THR A 34 0.56 26.67 21.68
CA THR A 34 1.52 26.57 20.57
C THR A 34 1.45 25.19 19.93
N ALA A 35 1.35 24.14 20.75
CA ALA A 35 1.25 22.77 20.26
C ALA A 35 -0.04 22.56 19.45
N GLN A 36 -1.16 23.14 19.92
CA GLN A 36 -2.43 23.11 19.19
C GLN A 36 -2.34 23.77 17.81
N LYS A 37 -1.71 24.94 17.71
CA LYS A 37 -1.48 25.61 16.41
C LYS A 37 -0.60 24.81 15.47
N TRP A 38 0.36 24.05 16.01
CA TRP A 38 1.23 23.21 15.20
C TRP A 38 0.54 21.94 14.75
N LEU A 39 -0.33 21.37 15.58
CA LEU A 39 -1.23 20.28 15.19
C LEU A 39 -2.16 20.70 14.05
N GLU A 40 -2.78 21.88 14.16
CA GLU A 40 -3.65 22.43 13.12
C GLU A 40 -2.91 22.61 11.79
N LYS A 41 -1.70 23.18 11.83
CA LYS A 41 -0.84 23.29 10.65
C LYS A 41 -0.38 21.94 10.11
N LEU A 42 -0.12 20.97 10.98
CA LEU A 42 0.24 19.62 10.56
C LEU A 42 -0.92 18.90 9.89
N ASP A 43 -2.16 19.13 10.35
CA ASP A 43 -3.34 18.59 9.72
C ASP A 43 -3.62 19.25 8.36
N GLU A 44 -3.24 20.52 8.15
CA GLU A 44 -3.30 21.18 6.85
C GLU A 44 -2.22 20.66 5.87
N ILE A 45 -0.98 20.49 6.35
CA ILE A 45 0.18 20.10 5.51
C ILE A 45 0.21 18.58 5.25
N ALA A 46 -0.18 17.78 6.24
CA ALA A 46 -0.14 16.33 6.20
C ALA A 46 -1.41 15.77 6.88
N PRO A 47 -2.59 15.91 6.24
CA PRO A 47 -3.86 15.49 6.82
C PRO A 47 -3.78 14.03 7.27
N ARG A 48 -4.28 13.76 8.48
CA ARG A 48 -4.52 12.38 8.93
C ARG A 48 -5.53 11.78 7.97
N HIS A 49 -5.08 11.00 6.99
CA HIS A 49 -5.94 9.99 6.41
C HIS A 49 -6.18 8.95 7.50
N SER A 50 -7.16 9.23 8.36
CA SER A 50 -7.76 8.23 9.22
C SER A 50 -8.31 7.15 8.30
N ILE A 51 -7.73 5.95 8.39
CA ILE A 51 -8.39 4.74 7.89
C ILE A 51 -9.51 4.44 8.90
N GLU A 52 -10.49 5.34 9.01
CA GLU A 52 -11.73 5.10 9.71
C GLU A 52 -12.72 4.56 8.68
N SER A 53 -12.75 3.23 8.62
CA SER A 53 -13.85 2.49 8.03
C SER A 53 -15.13 2.81 8.79
N THR A 54 -15.86 3.87 8.40
CA THR A 54 -17.29 3.98 8.72
C THR A 54 -17.99 4.72 7.58
N GLY A 55 -18.77 3.98 6.79
CA GLY A 55 -19.61 4.57 5.76
C GLY A 55 -20.70 5.45 6.36
N ASN A 56 -20.78 6.70 5.89
CA ASN A 56 -22.01 7.32 5.41
C ASN A 56 -21.68 8.68 4.77
N GLY A 57 -22.22 8.92 3.58
CA GLY A 57 -21.71 9.91 2.64
C GLY A 57 -22.15 11.36 2.87
N ASN A 58 -21.33 12.28 2.38
CA ASN A 58 -21.68 13.29 1.36
C ASN A 58 -20.50 14.25 1.21
N GLY A 59 -19.47 13.80 0.51
CA GLY A 59 -18.38 14.64 0.03
C GLY A 59 -18.09 14.22 -1.40
N LYS A 60 -18.19 15.15 -2.35
CA LYS A 60 -17.62 14.99 -3.69
C LYS A 60 -16.10 15.12 -3.61
N ASP A 61 -15.48 14.26 -2.80
CA ASP A 61 -14.06 13.98 -2.95
C ASP A 61 -13.98 12.80 -3.90
N GLU A 62 -13.16 12.93 -4.94
CA GLU A 62 -12.87 11.84 -5.86
C GLU A 62 -12.42 10.65 -5.01
N ASP A 63 -13.30 9.66 -4.92
CA ASP A 63 -13.19 8.46 -4.12
C ASP A 63 -11.96 7.70 -4.65
N VAL A 64 -10.77 8.04 -4.13
CA VAL A 64 -9.54 7.29 -4.39
C VAL A 64 -9.73 5.98 -3.69
N GLN A 65 -10.47 5.09 -4.34
CA GLN A 65 -10.61 3.73 -3.87
C GLN A 65 -9.18 3.18 -3.78
N PRO A 66 -8.78 2.67 -2.60
CA PRO A 66 -7.46 2.10 -2.46
C PRO A 66 -7.25 1.00 -3.51
N TRP A 67 -5.99 0.69 -3.81
CA TRP A 67 -5.65 -0.30 -4.83
C TRP A 67 -5.25 -1.63 -4.19
N GLN A 68 -5.70 -2.73 -4.78
CA GLN A 68 -5.14 -4.05 -4.53
C GLN A 68 -4.16 -4.42 -5.63
N TYR A 69 -3.13 -5.18 -5.27
CA TYR A 69 -2.13 -5.70 -6.20
C TYR A 69 -1.99 -7.20 -6.05
N ILE A 70 -1.70 -7.88 -7.16
CA ILE A 70 -1.31 -9.29 -7.17
C ILE A 70 -0.09 -9.50 -8.05
N GLY A 71 0.69 -10.52 -7.72
CA GLY A 71 1.74 -11.06 -8.56
C GLY A 71 1.31 -12.37 -9.22
N LEU A 72 1.32 -12.42 -10.54
CA LEU A 72 1.24 -13.66 -11.31
C LEU A 72 2.65 -14.03 -11.75
N GLU A 73 3.18 -15.12 -11.19
CA GLU A 73 4.48 -15.67 -11.58
C GLU A 73 4.28 -16.76 -12.62
N SER A 74 5.06 -16.72 -13.69
CA SER A 74 5.12 -17.71 -14.76
C SER A 74 6.54 -18.26 -14.84
N LYS A 75 6.74 -19.53 -14.52
CA LYS A 75 8.04 -20.20 -14.62
C LYS A 75 8.05 -21.18 -15.79
N LYS A 76 9.02 -21.04 -16.70
CA LYS A 76 9.22 -21.93 -17.84
C LYS A 76 10.30 -22.96 -17.53
N SER A 77 9.94 -24.00 -16.80
CA SER A 77 10.84 -25.13 -16.48
C SER A 77 10.11 -26.45 -16.71
N TYR A 78 10.48 -27.17 -17.77
CA TYR A 78 9.81 -28.42 -18.19
C TYR A 78 8.29 -28.26 -18.32
N GLY A 79 7.88 -27.25 -19.10
CA GLY A 79 6.51 -26.78 -19.19
C GLY A 79 6.33 -25.38 -18.61
N ILE A 80 5.10 -24.89 -18.60
CA ILE A 80 4.75 -23.59 -18.03
C ILE A 80 4.00 -23.81 -16.72
N GLN A 81 4.51 -23.21 -15.64
CA GLN A 81 3.90 -23.28 -14.31
C GLN A 81 3.54 -21.89 -13.84
N TYR A 82 2.38 -21.77 -13.17
CA TYR A 82 1.86 -20.51 -12.70
C TYR A 82 1.71 -20.49 -11.16
N ARG A 83 2.02 -19.34 -10.56
CA ARG A 83 1.63 -19.01 -9.18
C ARG A 83 0.95 -17.66 -9.14
N VAL A 84 -0.05 -17.51 -8.27
CA VAL A 84 -0.70 -16.22 -7.99
C VAL A 84 -0.48 -15.92 -6.51
N ASN A 85 0.22 -14.84 -6.19
CA ASN A 85 0.64 -14.50 -4.82
C ASN A 85 1.30 -15.68 -4.08
N GLY A 86 2.15 -16.44 -4.77
CA GLY A 86 2.82 -17.61 -4.22
C GLY A 86 2.00 -18.90 -4.21
N GLU A 87 0.68 -18.84 -4.43
CA GLU A 87 -0.18 -20.03 -4.52
C GLU A 87 -0.09 -20.66 -5.91
N ALA A 88 0.25 -21.96 -5.98
CA ALA A 88 0.34 -22.69 -7.23
C ALA A 88 -1.02 -22.85 -7.92
N ARG A 89 -1.05 -22.68 -9.24
CA ARG A 89 -2.22 -22.91 -10.10
C ARG A 89 -1.96 -24.11 -11.01
N PRO A 90 -2.09 -25.36 -10.50
CA PRO A 90 -1.80 -26.56 -11.28
C PRO A 90 -2.74 -26.72 -12.48
N ASP A 91 -3.98 -26.24 -12.37
CA ASP A 91 -4.98 -26.30 -13.44
C ASP A 91 -4.62 -25.41 -14.64
N TRP A 92 -3.65 -24.50 -14.48
CA TRP A 92 -3.15 -23.62 -15.54
C TRP A 92 -1.85 -24.15 -16.15
N LYS A 93 -1.38 -25.33 -15.73
CA LYS A 93 -0.13 -25.90 -16.22
C LYS A 93 -0.17 -26.05 -17.75
N ASP A 94 0.94 -25.65 -18.38
CA ASP A 94 1.16 -25.68 -19.84
C ASP A 94 0.14 -24.89 -20.66
N GLN A 95 -0.74 -24.12 -20.01
CA GLN A 95 -1.58 -23.16 -20.69
C GLN A 95 -0.72 -21.96 -21.16
N PRO A 96 -1.08 -21.33 -22.28
CA PRO A 96 -0.43 -20.11 -22.72
C PRO A 96 -0.74 -18.95 -21.78
N VAL A 97 0.17 -17.98 -21.69
CA VAL A 97 0.06 -16.88 -20.72
C VAL A 97 -1.22 -16.06 -20.83
N TYR A 98 -1.77 -15.90 -22.04
CA TYR A 98 -3.02 -15.17 -22.21
C TYR A 98 -4.20 -15.88 -21.50
N TYR A 99 -4.14 -17.20 -21.29
CA TYR A 99 -5.16 -17.92 -20.53
C TYR A 99 -5.18 -17.44 -19.08
N ALA A 100 -4.01 -17.46 -18.41
CA ALA A 100 -3.87 -17.01 -17.02
C ALA A 100 -4.25 -15.53 -16.87
N LEU A 101 -3.83 -14.67 -17.80
CA LEU A 101 -4.19 -13.25 -17.80
C LEU A 101 -5.70 -13.05 -18.00
N ASN A 102 -6.35 -13.84 -18.86
CA ASN A 102 -7.79 -13.75 -19.07
C ASN A 102 -8.59 -14.23 -17.85
N GLU A 103 -8.15 -15.29 -17.16
CA GLU A 103 -8.80 -15.74 -15.91
C GLU A 103 -8.75 -14.64 -14.85
N LEU A 104 -7.58 -14.01 -14.65
CA LEU A 104 -7.45 -12.87 -13.73
C LEU A 104 -8.24 -11.64 -14.21
N GLY A 105 -8.27 -11.39 -15.51
CA GLY A 105 -9.05 -10.30 -16.11
C GLY A 105 -10.56 -10.47 -15.86
N ARG A 106 -11.08 -11.70 -15.89
CA ARG A 106 -12.49 -11.97 -15.53
C ARG A 106 -12.80 -11.67 -14.06
N GLU A 107 -11.81 -11.76 -13.18
CA GLU A 107 -11.90 -11.37 -11.77
C GLU A 107 -11.70 -9.86 -11.53
N GLY A 108 -11.54 -9.07 -12.61
CA GLY A 108 -11.37 -7.63 -12.57
C GLY A 108 -9.93 -7.16 -12.36
N TRP A 109 -8.93 -8.04 -12.52
CA TRP A 109 -7.53 -7.65 -12.45
C TRP A 109 -7.04 -7.07 -13.78
N GLU A 110 -6.31 -5.96 -13.69
CA GLU A 110 -5.71 -5.28 -14.82
C GLU A 110 -4.19 -5.39 -14.76
N LEU A 111 -3.56 -5.86 -15.84
CA LEU A 111 -2.11 -5.91 -15.94
C LEU A 111 -1.51 -4.50 -15.99
N ILE A 112 -0.51 -4.22 -15.16
CA ILE A 112 0.16 -2.91 -15.13
C ILE A 112 1.66 -2.97 -15.41
N SER A 113 2.29 -4.10 -15.11
CA SER A 113 3.73 -4.27 -15.34
C SER A 113 4.06 -5.74 -15.53
N SER A 114 5.19 -6.00 -16.17
CA SER A 114 5.79 -7.32 -16.28
C SER A 114 7.29 -7.21 -16.13
N GLU A 115 7.86 -8.03 -15.26
CA GLU A 115 9.29 -8.17 -15.04
C GLU A 115 9.69 -9.59 -15.44
N THR A 116 10.77 -9.73 -16.21
CA THR A 116 11.29 -11.05 -16.61
C THR A 116 12.71 -11.19 -16.11
N SER A 117 12.98 -12.28 -15.40
CA SER A 117 14.31 -12.66 -14.93
C SER A 117 14.53 -14.14 -15.21
N ASN A 118 15.54 -14.45 -16.03
CA ASN A 118 15.88 -15.81 -16.45
C ASN A 118 14.65 -16.58 -16.98
N GLU A 119 14.21 -17.61 -16.25
CA GLU A 119 13.09 -18.50 -16.60
C GLU A 119 11.76 -18.09 -15.96
N ILE A 120 11.75 -17.00 -15.18
CA ILE A 120 10.59 -16.53 -14.42
C ILE A 120 10.15 -15.17 -14.97
N THR A 121 8.87 -15.08 -15.33
CA THR A 121 8.20 -13.82 -15.62
C THR A 121 7.19 -13.52 -14.53
N LEU A 122 7.35 -12.38 -13.85
CA LEU A 122 6.39 -11.83 -12.90
C LEU A 122 5.51 -10.79 -13.60
N TYR A 123 4.21 -10.98 -13.57
CA TYR A 123 3.21 -10.01 -14.01
C TYR A 123 2.59 -9.38 -12.77
N ILE A 124 2.56 -8.05 -12.72
CA ILE A 124 1.94 -7.28 -11.63
C ILE A 124 0.61 -6.77 -12.14
N LEU A 125 -0.47 -7.11 -11.42
CA LEU A 125 -1.83 -6.68 -11.76
C LEU A 125 -2.42 -5.85 -10.62
N LYS A 126 -3.34 -4.95 -10.95
CA LYS A 126 -4.08 -4.12 -9.99
C LYS A 126 -5.59 -4.29 -10.14
N ARG A 127 -6.34 -3.95 -9.10
CA ARG A 127 -7.78 -3.68 -9.19
C ARG A 127 -8.22 -2.69 -8.11
N ALA A 128 -9.39 -2.08 -8.28
CA ALA A 128 -9.98 -1.22 -7.26
C ALA A 128 -10.33 -2.04 -6.00
N GLY A 129 -9.98 -1.52 -4.82
CA GLY A 129 -10.31 -2.10 -3.52
C GLY A 129 -9.19 -1.94 -2.49
N ALA A 130 -9.55 -1.94 -1.20
CA ALA A 130 -8.56 -1.86 -0.12
C ALA A 130 -7.72 -3.14 -0.06
N ALA A 131 -6.39 -3.02 -0.08
CA ALA A 131 -5.52 -4.17 0.17
C ALA A 131 -5.79 -4.71 1.59
N LEU A 132 -6.44 -5.88 1.67
CA LEU A 132 -6.87 -6.46 2.95
C LEU A 132 -5.72 -7.14 3.70
N ASN A 133 -4.67 -7.55 2.99
CA ASN A 133 -3.56 -8.30 3.56
C ASN A 133 -2.29 -8.08 2.72
N ASN A 134 -1.40 -7.20 3.19
CA ASN A 134 -0.12 -6.95 2.52
C ASN A 134 0.94 -7.88 3.11
N GLN A 135 1.12 -9.06 2.51
CA GLN A 135 2.12 -10.03 2.93
C GLN A 135 3.28 -10.06 1.96
N LYS A 136 4.50 -10.18 2.51
CA LYS A 136 5.68 -10.48 1.71
C LYS A 136 5.53 -11.89 1.15
N VAL A 137 5.26 -12.00 -0.15
CA VAL A 137 5.21 -13.28 -0.84
C VAL A 137 6.64 -13.73 -1.14
N ALA A 138 6.93 -15.00 -0.84
CA ALA A 138 8.17 -15.62 -1.28
C ALA A 138 8.10 -15.84 -2.79
N VAL A 139 8.78 -14.97 -3.54
CA VAL A 139 9.11 -15.23 -4.94
C VAL A 139 10.06 -16.42 -4.96
N TRP A 140 9.95 -17.29 -5.97
CA TRP A 140 10.94 -18.37 -6.15
C TRP A 140 12.37 -17.84 -5.98
N ASP A 141 13.18 -18.53 -5.16
CA ASP A 141 14.60 -18.20 -5.03
C ASP A 141 15.25 -18.18 -6.43
N GLN A 142 15.85 -17.04 -6.77
CA GLN A 142 16.57 -16.78 -8.03
C GLN A 142 17.81 -17.66 -8.17
#